data_AF-A0A1H8IUE2-F1
#
_entry.id   AF-A0A1H8IUE2-F1
#
_cell.length_a   1.000
_cell.length_b   1.000
_cell.length_c   1.000
_cell.angle_alpha   90.00
_cell.angle_beta   90.00
_cell.angle_gamma   90.00
#
_symmetry.space_group_name_H-M   'P 1'
#
loop_
_entity.id
_entity.type
_entity.pdbx_description
1 polymer ?
#
loop_
_entity_poly.entity_id
_entity_poly.type
_entity_poly.pdbx_seq_one_letter_code
_entity_poly.pdbx_strand_id
1 'polypeptide(L)'
;MDPIHDKILADPRFRELVSRRNRFSFTLAVIVLAVYAGFVSVAVFNPALFASSFAGQSAWAWGLIAGFCIQGFAFVMTGIYTRRANGEFDRLAQDAIRGGKAA
;
A
#
# COMPACT_ATOMS: atom_id res chain seq x y z
N MET A 1 23.01 -15.31 -16.96
CA MET A 1 21.57 -15.46 -16.68
C MET A 1 21.31 -16.95 -16.60
N ASP A 2 20.73 -17.44 -15.50
CA ASP A 2 20.49 -18.87 -15.27
C ASP A 2 19.31 -19.34 -16.15
N PRO A 3 19.42 -20.47 -16.89
CA PRO A 3 18.36 -20.97 -17.77
C PRO A 3 17.02 -21.25 -17.06
N ILE A 4 17.01 -21.39 -15.73
CA ILE A 4 15.78 -21.48 -14.92
C ILE A 4 15.04 -20.13 -14.88
N HIS A 5 15.76 -19.00 -14.87
CA HIS A 5 15.20 -17.66 -14.77
C HIS A 5 14.40 -17.28 -16.03
N ASP A 6 14.93 -17.59 -17.20
CA ASP A 6 14.27 -17.32 -18.49
C ASP A 6 13.01 -18.15 -18.69
N LYS A 7 12.99 -19.38 -18.16
CA LYS A 7 11.82 -20.26 -18.21
C LYS A 7 10.67 -19.76 -17.33
N ILE A 8 10.99 -19.17 -16.17
CA ILE A 8 9.99 -18.59 -15.25
C ILE A 8 9.40 -17.30 -15.83
N LEU A 9 10.22 -16.45 -16.45
CA LEU A 9 9.77 -15.22 -17.10
C LEU A 9 8.92 -15.48 -18.36
N ALA A 10 9.14 -16.60 -19.04
CA ALA A 10 8.38 -17.03 -20.20
C ALA A 10 7.04 -17.70 -19.85
N ASP A 11 6.80 -18.11 -18.60
CA ASP A 11 5.54 -18.75 -18.18
C ASP A 11 4.40 -17.70 -18.16
N PRO A 12 3.34 -17.88 -18.98
CA PRO A 12 2.22 -16.94 -19.04
C PRO A 12 1.49 -16.76 -17.71
N ARG A 13 1.50 -17.77 -16.82
CA ARG A 13 0.92 -17.66 -15.47
C ARG A 13 1.69 -16.69 -14.60
N PHE A 14 3.02 -16.68 -14.71
CA PHE A 14 3.87 -15.75 -13.97
C PHE A 14 3.64 -14.30 -14.40
N ARG A 15 3.51 -14.05 -15.72
CA ARG A 15 3.16 -12.72 -16.26
C ARG A 15 1.77 -12.26 -15.79
N GLU A 16 0.79 -13.17 -15.71
CA GLU A 16 -0.55 -12.83 -15.23
C GLU A 16 -0.54 -12.42 -13.74
N LEU A 17 0.15 -13.19 -12.88
CA LEU A 17 0.34 -12.87 -11.46
C LEU A 17 1.02 -11.52 -11.27
N VAL A 18 2.13 -11.28 -12.00
CA VAL A 18 2.84 -10.00 -11.94
C VAL A 18 1.94 -8.85 -12.39
N SER A 19 1.13 -9.00 -13.45
CA SER A 19 0.24 -7.94 -13.90
C SER A 19 -0.88 -7.61 -12.90
N ARG A 20 -1.46 -8.64 -12.24
CA ARG A 20 -2.50 -8.47 -11.22
C ARG A 20 -1.95 -7.76 -9.99
N ARG A 21 -0.74 -8.15 -9.54
CA ARG A 21 -0.04 -7.48 -8.45
C ARG A 21 0.29 -6.03 -8.80
N ASN A 22 0.80 -5.79 -10.01
CA ASN A 22 1.24 -4.47 -10.44
C ASN A 22 0.05 -3.49 -10.53
N ARG A 23 -1.10 -3.94 -11.03
CA ARG A 23 -2.32 -3.12 -11.07
C ARG A 23 -2.81 -2.76 -9.66
N PHE A 24 -2.75 -3.69 -8.72
CA PHE A 24 -3.12 -3.43 -7.33
C PHE A 24 -2.16 -2.44 -6.65
N SER A 25 -0.84 -2.67 -6.76
CA SER A 25 0.18 -1.77 -6.21
C SER A 25 0.08 -0.37 -6.82
N PHE A 26 -0.21 -0.27 -8.12
CA PHE A 26 -0.40 1.00 -8.81
C PHE A 26 -1.63 1.76 -8.28
N THR A 27 -2.78 1.09 -8.14
CA THR A 27 -3.97 1.71 -7.52
C THR A 27 -3.64 2.22 -6.12
N LEU A 28 -2.95 1.41 -5.32
CA LEU A 28 -2.55 1.78 -3.97
C LEU A 28 -1.64 3.02 -3.95
N ALA A 29 -0.67 3.07 -4.87
CA ALA A 29 0.22 4.20 -5.05
C ALA A 29 -0.54 5.48 -5.45
N VAL A 30 -1.50 5.38 -6.37
CA VAL A 30 -2.35 6.52 -6.77
C VAL A 30 -3.18 7.04 -5.59
N ILE A 31 -3.73 6.15 -4.76
CA ILE A 31 -4.50 6.56 -3.57
C ILE A 31 -3.58 7.30 -2.59
N VAL A 32 -2.41 6.74 -2.27
CA VAL A 32 -1.44 7.38 -1.35
C VAL A 32 -1.02 8.75 -1.90
N LEU A 33 -0.71 8.83 -3.20
CA LEU A 33 -0.36 10.07 -3.87
C LEU A 33 -1.47 11.11 -3.76
N ALA A 34 -2.71 10.74 -4.02
CA ALA A 34 -3.85 11.65 -3.94
C ALA A 34 -4.06 12.19 -2.53
N VAL A 35 -3.93 11.35 -1.50
CA VAL A 35 -4.05 11.76 -0.09
C VAL A 35 -2.94 12.74 0.30
N TYR A 36 -1.68 12.43 -0.02
CA TYR A 36 -0.56 13.32 0.29
C TYR A 36 -0.62 14.63 -0.50
N ALA A 37 -0.95 14.57 -1.79
CA ALA A 37 -1.14 15.77 -2.61
C ALA A 37 -2.26 16.65 -2.06
N GLY A 38 -3.38 16.06 -1.63
CA GLY A 38 -4.48 16.78 -0.99
C GLY A 38 -4.05 17.47 0.31
N PHE A 39 -3.35 16.74 1.19
CA PHE A 39 -2.81 17.30 2.44
C PHE A 39 -1.87 18.48 2.20
N VAL A 40 -0.88 18.31 1.32
CA VAL A 40 0.08 19.37 0.99
C VAL A 40 -0.63 20.55 0.33
N SER A 41 -1.59 20.30 -0.57
CA SER A 41 -2.36 21.36 -1.22
C SER A 41 -3.11 22.21 -0.19
N VAL A 42 -3.81 21.58 0.76
CA VAL A 42 -4.50 22.33 1.83
C VAL A 42 -3.51 23.10 2.70
N ALA A 43 -2.35 22.51 3.03
CA ALA A 43 -1.31 23.18 3.82
C ALA A 43 -0.76 24.43 3.12
N VAL A 44 -0.58 24.38 1.81
CA VAL A 44 -0.03 25.49 1.01
C VAL A 44 -1.08 26.56 0.73
N PHE A 45 -2.29 26.17 0.31
CA PHE A 45 -3.33 27.13 -0.09
C PHE A 45 -4.15 27.67 1.08
N ASN A 46 -4.21 26.96 2.22
CA ASN A 46 -4.92 27.41 3.41
C ASN A 46 -4.10 27.18 4.70
N PRO A 47 -2.96 27.88 4.86
CA PRO A 47 -2.10 27.74 6.03
C PRO A 47 -2.78 28.20 7.33
N ALA A 48 -3.72 29.15 7.25
CA ALA A 48 -4.46 29.64 8.42
C ALA A 48 -5.34 28.54 9.04
N LEU A 49 -6.06 27.76 8.21
CA LEU A 49 -6.80 26.60 8.69
C LEU A 49 -5.84 25.58 9.32
N PHE A 50 -4.72 25.31 8.65
CA PHE A 50 -3.73 24.33 9.11
C PHE A 50 -3.15 24.66 10.49
N ALA A 51 -2.88 25.94 10.74
CA ALA A 51 -2.34 26.45 12.00
C ALA A 51 -3.43 26.73 13.06
N SER A 52 -4.70 26.79 12.67
CA SER A 52 -5.78 27.08 13.61
C SER A 52 -5.94 25.95 14.63
N SER A 53 -6.03 26.32 15.91
CA SER A 53 -6.34 25.40 17.00
C SER A 53 -7.74 24.82 16.83
N PHE A 54 -7.84 23.51 17.01
CA PHE A 54 -9.08 22.75 16.94
C PHE A 54 -10.11 23.19 17.98
N ALA A 55 -9.65 23.65 19.15
CA ALA A 55 -10.51 24.16 20.21
C ALA A 55 -9.80 25.28 20.99
N GLY A 56 -9.90 26.52 20.53
CA GLY A 56 -9.53 27.76 21.24
C GLY A 56 -8.11 27.82 21.83
N GLN A 57 -7.90 27.11 22.96
CA GLN A 57 -6.65 27.01 23.71
C GLN A 57 -5.93 25.64 23.54
N SER A 58 -6.47 24.73 22.73
CA SER A 58 -5.90 23.40 22.51
C SER A 58 -4.62 23.48 21.68
N ALA A 59 -3.58 22.75 22.11
CA ALA A 59 -2.34 22.54 21.36
C ALA A 59 -2.55 21.73 20.06
N TRP A 60 -3.73 21.13 19.88
CA TRP A 60 -4.07 20.39 18.67
C TRP A 60 -4.55 21.34 17.57
N ALA A 61 -3.67 21.60 16.59
CA ALA A 61 -4.05 22.29 15.36
C ALA A 61 -4.71 21.32 14.37
N TRP A 62 -5.57 21.84 13.49
CA TRP A 62 -6.22 21.02 12.45
C TRP A 62 -5.22 20.30 11.54
N GLY A 63 -4.09 20.93 11.23
CA GLY A 63 -3.01 20.30 10.46
C GLY A 63 -2.40 19.09 11.17
N LEU A 64 -2.24 19.17 12.50
CA LEU A 64 -1.71 18.07 13.30
C LEU A 64 -2.68 16.88 13.34
N ILE A 65 -3.98 17.16 13.52
CA ILE A 65 -5.03 16.14 13.52
C ILE A 65 -5.07 15.45 12.14
N ALA A 66 -5.06 16.23 11.06
CA ALA A 66 -5.03 15.67 9.71
C ALA A 66 -3.78 14.80 9.46
N GLY A 67 -2.61 15.25 9.92
CA GLY A 67 -1.38 14.46 9.86
C GLY A 67 -1.49 13.13 10.63
N PHE A 68 -2.09 13.14 11.82
CA PHE A 68 -2.35 11.93 12.61
C PHE A 68 -3.29 10.97 11.88
N CYS A 69 -4.34 11.48 11.24
CA CYS A 69 -5.24 10.68 10.42
C CYS A 69 -4.51 10.03 9.23
N ILE A 70 -3.60 10.77 8.58
CA ILE A 70 -2.77 10.24 7.49
C ILE A 70 -1.86 9.12 7.99
N GLN A 71 -1.31 9.24 9.20
CA GLN A 71 -0.48 8.19 9.78
C GLN A 71 -1.29 6.91 10.03
N GLY A 72 -2.52 7.04 10.56
CA GLY A 72 -3.45 5.91 10.71
C GLY A 72 -3.79 5.26 9.37
N PHE A 73 -4.08 6.08 8.36
CA PHE A 73 -4.30 5.62 6.99
C PHE A 73 -3.09 4.88 6.42
N ALA A 74 -1.86 5.36 6.63
CA ALA A 74 -0.65 4.72 6.16
C ALA A 74 -0.46 3.31 6.76
N PHE A 75 -0.76 3.12 8.06
CA PHE A 75 -0.74 1.79 8.67
C PHE A 75 -1.79 0.86 8.07
N VAL A 76 -3.02 1.35 7.86
CA VAL A 76 -4.09 0.57 7.21
C VAL A 76 -3.68 0.15 5.80
N MET A 77 -3.15 1.08 5.00
CA MET A 77 -2.69 0.79 3.64
C MET A 77 -1.55 -0.22 3.61
N THR A 78 -0.59 -0.10 4.54
CA THR A 78 0.51 -1.06 4.69
C THR A 78 -0.02 -2.45 5.07
N GLY A 79 -1.00 -2.54 5.98
CA GLY A 79 -1.64 -3.80 6.35
C GLY A 79 -2.41 -4.44 5.19
N ILE A 80 -3.18 -3.65 4.45
CA ILE A 80 -3.91 -4.10 3.26
C ILE A 80 -2.92 -4.61 2.19
N TYR A 81 -1.85 -3.85 1.93
CA TYR A 81 -0.82 -4.21 0.97
C TYR A 81 -0.14 -5.53 1.35
N THR A 82 0.37 -5.63 2.58
CA THR A 82 1.10 -6.81 3.06
C THR A 82 0.21 -8.04 3.07
N ARG A 83 -1.06 -7.95 3.53
CA ARG A 83 -2.01 -9.07 3.48
C ARG A 83 -2.28 -9.53 2.04
N ARG A 84 -2.45 -8.60 1.11
CA ARG A 84 -2.75 -8.93 -0.30
C ARG A 84 -1.53 -9.50 -1.03
N ALA A 85 -0.35 -8.95 -0.78
CA ALA A 85 0.92 -9.39 -1.38
C ALA A 85 1.36 -10.75 -0.82
N ASN A 86 1.20 -10.98 0.48
CA ASN A 86 1.58 -12.23 1.13
C ASN A 86 0.58 -13.37 0.85
N GLY A 87 -0.71 -13.08 0.68
CA GLY A 87 -1.71 -14.11 0.41
C GLY A 87 -1.49 -14.90 -0.89
N GLU A 88 -0.80 -14.32 -1.88
CA GLU A 88 -0.45 -15.01 -3.13
C GLU A 88 0.73 -15.97 -2.93
N PHE A 89 1.70 -15.59 -2.09
CA PHE A 89 2.82 -16.45 -1.67
C PHE A 89 2.37 -17.56 -0.70
N ASP A 90 1.51 -17.26 0.26
CA ASP A 90 0.98 -18.25 1.20
C ASP A 90 0.20 -19.36 0.49
N ARG A 91 -0.55 -19.01 -0.57
CA ARG A 91 -1.26 -20.00 -1.38
C ARG A 91 -0.29 -20.93 -2.11
N LEU A 92 0.76 -20.37 -2.70
CA LEU A 92 1.82 -21.16 -3.36
C LEU A 92 2.60 -22.03 -2.37
N ALA A 93 2.88 -21.51 -1.18
CA ALA A 93 3.55 -22.25 -0.11
C ALA A 93 2.69 -23.41 0.43
N GLN A 94 1.38 -23.20 0.61
CA GLN A 94 0.46 -24.26 1.03
C GLN A 94 0.34 -25.39 0.00
N ASP A 95 0.30 -25.06 -1.30
CA ASP A 95 0.24 -26.06 -2.36
C ASP A 95 1.52 -26.90 -2.42
N ALA A 96 2.70 -26.29 -2.20
CA ALA A 96 3.98 -27.01 -2.12
C ALA A 96 4.03 -27.97 -0.91
N ILE A 97 3.54 -27.55 0.26
CA ILE A 97 3.51 -28.37 1.48
C ILE A 97 2.49 -29.51 1.38
N ARG A 98 1.35 -29.30 0.70
CA ARG A 98 0.36 -30.37 0.43
C ARG A 98 0.85 -31.36 -0.62
N GLY A 99 1.53 -30.89 -1.66
CA GLY A 99 2.13 -31.74 -2.69
C GLY A 99 3.25 -32.65 -2.17
N GLY A 100 4.04 -32.17 -1.20
CA GLY A 100 5.10 -32.96 -0.56
C GLY A 100 4.63 -34.00 0.47
N LYS A 101 3.35 -33.98 0.87
CA LYS A 101 2.77 -34.98 1.79
C LYS A 101 2.10 -36.17 1.07
N ALA A 102 2.13 -36.20 -0.26
CA ALA A 102 1.54 -37.26 -1.08
C ALA A 102 2.57 -38.10 -1.85
N ALA A 103 3.87 -37.99 -1.50
CA ALA A 103 4.95 -38.79 -2.06
C ALA A 103 5.63 -39.62 -0.96
#